data_AF-A0A067DJH0-F1
#
_entry.id   AF-A0A067DJH0-F1
#
_cell.length_a   1.000
_cell.length_b   1.000
_cell.length_c   1.000
_cell.angle_alpha   90.00
_cell.angle_beta   90.00
_cell.angle_gamma   90.00
#
_symmetry.space_group_name_H-M   'P 1'
#
loop_
_entity.id
_entity.type
_entity.pdbx_description
1 polymer ?
#
loop_
_entity_poly.entity_id
_entity_poly.type
_entity_poly.pdbx_seq_one_letter_code
_entity_poly.pdbx_strand_id
1 'polypeptide(L)'
;MKFAVKALSSGKARAGVVHLGSCPSPIETPCLLLSTRKGLPIFISPDLLSSLPSPDSNLLQFSPLHFSEGPSPKTISSIGGLHQMVGLHEYGFAAVARDSIQCLPECGSTNKTGASFETPCGRRLIKPVEYMEMITSMKPNLWATLADEVPAWANNKRNKTSVDRTVKWLDECIARSP
;
A
#
# COMPACT_ATOMS: atom_id res chain seq x y z
N MET A 1 10.72 -2.11 -10.66
CA MET A 1 11.37 -1.27 -9.62
C MET A 1 12.85 -1.62 -9.58
N LYS A 2 13.74 -0.63 -9.42
CA LYS A 2 15.18 -0.86 -9.18
C LYS A 2 15.61 -0.09 -7.94
N PHE A 3 16.22 -0.77 -6.98
CA PHE A 3 16.84 -0.13 -5.80
C PHE A 3 18.37 -0.21 -5.90
N ALA A 4 19.05 0.90 -5.65
CA ALA A 4 20.51 0.98 -5.61
C ALA A 4 20.96 1.61 -4.29
N VAL A 5 21.91 0.98 -3.60
CA VAL A 5 22.54 1.54 -2.40
C VAL A 5 23.65 2.48 -2.83
N LYS A 6 23.63 3.72 -2.31
CA LYS A 6 24.65 4.74 -2.55
C LYS A 6 25.72 4.76 -1.47
N ALA A 7 25.29 4.66 -0.21
CA ALA A 7 26.19 4.70 0.93
C ALA A 7 25.68 3.84 2.08
N LEU A 8 26.62 3.35 2.88
CA LEU A 8 26.39 2.60 4.10
C LEU A 8 27.10 3.34 5.23
N SER A 9 26.37 3.60 6.31
CA SER A 9 26.96 4.14 7.54
C SER A 9 27.51 3.02 8.42
N SER A 10 28.44 3.37 9.32
CA SER A 10 28.90 2.48 10.40
C SER A 10 27.74 1.99 11.29
N GLY A 11 26.63 2.75 11.35
CA GLY A 11 25.39 2.42 12.06
C GLY A 11 24.39 1.55 11.28
N LYS A 12 24.78 0.93 10.16
CA LYS A 12 23.92 0.10 9.27
C LYS A 12 22.81 0.86 8.52
N ALA A 13 22.67 2.16 8.71
CA ALA A 13 21.75 2.98 7.90
C ALA A 13 22.24 2.99 6.44
N ARG A 14 21.29 2.89 5.51
CA ARG A 14 21.53 2.80 4.07
C ARG A 14 20.95 4.03 3.40
N ALA A 15 21.80 4.80 2.72
CA ALA A 15 21.36 5.80 1.76
C ALA A 15 21.33 5.17 0.37
N GLY A 16 20.30 5.46 -0.42
CA GLY A 16 20.05 4.75 -1.66
C GLY A 16 19.02 5.45 -2.52
N VAL A 17 18.66 4.80 -3.63
CA VAL A 17 17.72 5.34 -4.61
C VAL A 17 16.78 4.25 -5.09
N VAL A 18 15.49 4.57 -5.16
CA VAL A 18 14.43 3.78 -5.77
C VAL A 18 14.03 4.41 -7.11
N HIS A 19 14.07 3.61 -8.17
CA HIS A 19 13.50 3.97 -9.47
C HIS A 19 12.13 3.30 -9.64
N LEU A 20 11.09 4.12 -9.83
CA LEU A 20 9.71 3.71 -10.10
C LEU A 20 9.34 4.14 -11.52
N GLY A 21 8.70 3.27 -12.29
CA GLY A 21 8.44 3.53 -13.71
C GLY A 21 7.48 4.68 -14.02
N SER A 22 6.66 5.12 -13.05
CA SER A 22 5.77 6.29 -13.22
C SER A 22 6.42 7.60 -12.79
N CYS A 23 7.55 7.56 -12.08
CA CYS A 23 8.20 8.77 -11.57
C CYS A 23 9.30 9.21 -12.54
N PRO A 24 9.33 10.48 -12.98
CA PRO A 24 10.39 10.97 -13.85
C PRO A 24 11.73 11.07 -13.11
N SER A 25 11.69 11.32 -11.79
CA SER A 25 12.87 11.43 -10.95
C SER A 25 13.01 10.22 -10.00
N PRO A 26 14.25 9.77 -9.74
CA PRO A 26 14.51 8.78 -8.69
C PRO A 26 14.11 9.30 -7.30
N ILE A 27 13.71 8.38 -6.42
CA ILE A 27 13.38 8.68 -5.02
C ILE A 27 14.58 8.31 -4.15
N GLU A 28 15.16 9.28 -3.45
CA GLU A 28 16.25 9.04 -2.48
C GLU A 28 15.70 8.32 -1.23
N THR A 29 16.50 7.45 -0.62
CA THR A 29 16.16 6.80 0.66
C THR A 29 17.18 7.21 1.72
N PRO A 30 16.75 7.50 2.97
CA PRO A 30 15.39 7.34 3.51
C PRO A 30 14.40 8.37 2.96
N CYS A 31 13.19 7.92 2.62
CA CYS A 31 12.08 8.77 2.17
C CYS A 31 10.85 8.58 3.06
N LEU A 32 9.99 9.59 3.10
CA LEU A 32 8.66 9.50 3.66
C LEU A 32 7.64 9.13 2.57
N LEU A 33 6.55 8.51 2.97
CA LEU A 33 5.39 8.26 2.11
C LEU A 33 4.29 9.24 2.53
N LEU A 34 3.77 10.03 1.60
CA LEU A 34 2.61 10.88 1.89
C LEU A 34 1.37 10.00 2.10
N SER A 35 0.89 9.93 3.33
CA SER A 35 -0.29 9.12 3.67
C SER A 35 -1.56 9.73 3.08
N THR A 36 -2.27 8.92 2.31
CA THR A 36 -3.59 9.24 1.75
C THR A 36 -4.54 8.08 2.00
N ARG A 37 -5.85 8.32 1.84
CA ARG A 37 -6.84 7.23 1.81
C ARG A 37 -7.07 6.71 0.41
N LYS A 38 -7.41 7.63 -0.50
CA LYS A 38 -7.85 7.35 -1.88
C LYS A 38 -6.91 7.94 -2.94
N GLY A 39 -5.62 8.09 -2.61
CA GLY A 39 -4.60 8.57 -3.56
C GLY A 39 -4.35 10.08 -3.56
N LEU A 40 -5.20 10.89 -2.89
CA LEU A 40 -4.98 12.33 -2.72
C LEU A 40 -4.80 12.67 -1.23
N PRO A 41 -3.85 13.55 -0.86
CA PRO A 41 -3.72 14.00 0.52
C PRO A 41 -4.95 14.80 0.96
N ILE A 42 -5.21 14.78 2.26
CA ILE A 42 -6.32 15.52 2.85
C ILE A 42 -6.01 17.02 2.78
N PHE A 43 -6.97 17.81 2.31
CA PHE A 43 -6.87 19.28 2.21
C PHE A 43 -5.78 19.82 1.27
N ILE A 44 -5.23 18.99 0.38
CA ILE A 44 -4.31 19.42 -0.67
C ILE A 44 -4.88 18.98 -2.01
N SER A 45 -5.27 19.94 -2.84
CA SER A 45 -5.72 19.67 -4.21
C SER A 45 -4.54 19.28 -5.11
N PRO A 46 -4.78 18.59 -6.23
CA PRO A 46 -3.71 18.12 -7.11
C PRO A 46 -2.77 19.22 -7.63
N ASP A 47 -3.28 20.42 -7.88
CA ASP A 47 -2.50 21.59 -8.28
C ASP A 47 -1.55 22.08 -7.17
N LEU A 48 -1.98 21.99 -5.91
CA LEU A 48 -1.18 22.37 -4.75
C LEU A 48 -0.12 21.33 -4.37
N LEU A 49 -0.25 20.07 -4.81
CA LEU A 49 0.79 19.04 -4.56
C LEU A 49 2.16 19.45 -5.10
N SER A 50 2.20 20.17 -6.23
CA SER A 50 3.44 20.67 -6.83
C SER A 50 4.18 21.70 -5.97
N SER A 51 3.51 22.29 -4.97
CA SER A 51 4.13 23.22 -4.02
C SER A 51 4.90 22.54 -2.89
N LEU A 52 4.74 21.21 -2.74
CA LEU A 52 5.45 20.44 -1.73
C LEU A 52 6.92 20.21 -2.16
N PRO A 53 7.84 19.93 -1.20
CA PRO A 53 9.25 19.66 -1.52
C PRO A 53 9.40 18.50 -2.51
N SER A 54 10.04 18.77 -3.64
CA SER A 54 10.29 17.80 -4.71
C SER A 54 11.78 17.42 -4.75
N PRO A 55 12.14 16.14 -4.97
CA PRO A 55 11.27 14.99 -5.29
C PRO A 55 10.68 14.27 -4.06
N ASP A 56 10.96 14.74 -2.84
CA ASP A 56 10.66 14.02 -1.60
C ASP A 56 9.16 13.75 -1.37
N SER A 57 8.30 14.55 -1.97
CA SER A 57 6.83 14.46 -1.86
C SER A 57 6.18 13.64 -2.97
N ASN A 58 6.97 12.97 -3.82
CA ASN A 58 6.45 12.31 -5.03
C ASN A 58 5.96 10.87 -4.79
N LEU A 59 6.05 10.35 -3.57
CA LEU A 59 5.61 8.99 -3.24
C LEU A 59 4.46 9.02 -2.23
N LEU A 60 3.29 8.59 -2.69
CA LEU A 60 2.06 8.57 -1.90
C LEU A 60 1.70 7.15 -1.49
N GLN A 61 1.26 6.98 -0.25
CA GLN A 61 0.67 5.74 0.23
C GLN A 61 -0.86 5.86 0.20
N PHE A 62 -1.54 4.79 -0.19
CA PHE A 62 -3.00 4.70 -0.11
C PHE A 62 -3.43 3.30 0.34
N SER A 63 -4.68 3.15 0.76
CA SER A 63 -5.28 1.84 1.01
C SER A 63 -6.31 1.46 -0.05
N PRO A 64 -6.13 0.33 -0.76
CA PRO A 64 -7.12 -0.18 -1.70
C PRO A 64 -8.51 -0.39 -1.06
N LEU A 65 -8.55 -0.66 0.25
CA LEU A 65 -9.79 -0.95 0.97
C LEU A 65 -10.72 0.26 1.03
N HIS A 66 -10.21 1.49 0.98
CA HIS A 66 -11.07 2.67 0.96
C HIS A 66 -11.89 2.80 -0.33
N PHE A 67 -11.54 2.07 -1.38
CA PHE A 67 -12.30 2.04 -2.63
C PHE A 67 -13.42 1.01 -2.65
N SER A 68 -13.59 0.19 -1.60
CA SER A 68 -14.66 -0.83 -1.56
C SER A 68 -16.08 -0.26 -1.63
N GLU A 69 -16.23 1.03 -1.31
CA GLU A 69 -17.48 1.81 -1.39
C GLU A 69 -17.44 2.88 -2.48
N GLY A 70 -16.34 2.93 -3.24
CA GLY A 70 -16.13 3.88 -4.31
C GLY A 70 -16.43 3.27 -5.69
N PRO A 71 -15.79 3.80 -6.73
CA PRO A 71 -15.84 3.21 -8.06
C PRO A 71 -15.45 1.73 -8.03
N SER A 72 -16.17 0.91 -8.80
CA SER A 72 -15.86 -0.52 -8.88
C SER A 72 -14.43 -0.74 -9.41
N PRO A 73 -13.76 -1.85 -9.06
CA PRO A 73 -12.46 -2.20 -9.64
C PRO A 73 -12.45 -2.16 -11.17
N LYS A 74 -13.54 -2.61 -11.81
CA LYS A 74 -13.73 -2.53 -13.27
C LYS A 74 -13.72 -1.08 -13.78
N THR A 75 -14.39 -0.18 -13.07
CA THR A 75 -14.41 1.25 -13.41
C THR A 75 -13.01 1.85 -13.30
N ILE A 76 -12.30 1.61 -12.20
CA ILE A 76 -10.92 2.11 -11.99
C ILE A 76 -9.99 1.58 -13.09
N SER A 77 -10.10 0.29 -13.41
CA SER A 77 -9.33 -0.34 -14.49
C SER A 77 -9.63 0.30 -15.85
N SER A 78 -10.90 0.59 -16.15
CA SER A 78 -11.31 1.24 -17.41
C SER A 78 -10.80 2.68 -17.56
N ILE A 79 -10.63 3.41 -16.45
CA ILE A 79 -9.99 4.74 -16.42
C ILE A 79 -8.48 4.63 -16.68
N GLY A 80 -7.89 3.46 -16.42
CA GLY A 80 -6.48 3.19 -16.63
C GLY A 80 -5.67 3.02 -15.34
N GLY A 81 -6.32 2.99 -14.17
CA GLY A 81 -5.69 2.86 -12.85
C GLY A 81 -5.79 4.11 -11.99
N LEU A 82 -5.21 4.05 -10.79
CA LEU A 82 -5.33 5.12 -9.80
C LEU A 82 -4.65 6.42 -10.25
N HIS A 83 -3.44 6.35 -10.82
CA HIS A 83 -2.73 7.52 -11.35
C HIS A 83 -3.58 8.34 -12.31
N GLN A 84 -4.29 7.67 -13.21
CA GLN A 84 -5.19 8.30 -14.19
C GLN A 84 -6.42 8.88 -13.51
N MET A 85 -7.03 8.14 -12.58
CA MET A 85 -8.23 8.55 -11.88
C MET A 85 -8.05 9.82 -11.04
N VAL A 86 -6.87 10.05 -10.46
CA VAL A 86 -6.59 11.23 -9.63
C VAL A 86 -5.72 12.29 -10.32
N GLY A 87 -5.36 12.10 -11.60
CA GLY A 87 -4.57 13.06 -12.36
C GLY A 87 -3.11 13.20 -11.89
N LEU A 88 -2.55 12.18 -11.24
CA LEU A 88 -1.18 12.18 -10.70
C LEU A 88 -0.27 11.21 -11.46
N HIS A 89 -0.06 11.49 -12.75
CA HIS A 89 0.66 10.59 -13.66
C HIS A 89 2.15 10.42 -13.31
N GLU A 90 2.78 11.46 -12.79
CA GLU A 90 4.23 11.52 -12.50
C GLU A 90 4.59 11.15 -11.05
N TYR A 91 3.59 10.72 -10.28
CA TYR A 91 3.75 10.35 -8.88
C TYR A 91 3.86 8.82 -8.70
N GLY A 92 4.47 8.43 -7.60
CA GLY A 92 4.56 7.06 -7.15
C GLY A 92 3.41 6.72 -6.20
N PHE A 93 2.79 5.56 -6.38
CA PHE A 93 1.80 5.04 -5.46
C PHE A 93 2.25 3.73 -4.81
N ALA A 94 2.19 3.70 -3.48
CA ALA A 94 2.39 2.53 -2.64
C ALA A 94 1.05 2.10 -2.01
N ALA A 95 0.52 0.95 -2.44
CA ALA A 95 -0.69 0.38 -1.88
C ALA A 95 -0.38 -0.40 -0.60
N VAL A 96 -1.06 -0.07 0.49
CA VAL A 96 -0.97 -0.80 1.77
C VAL A 96 -2.38 -1.03 2.28
N ALA A 97 -2.75 -2.27 2.62
CA ALA A 97 -4.12 -2.58 3.03
C ALA A 97 -4.58 -1.78 4.27
N ARG A 98 -3.67 -1.45 5.19
CA ARG A 98 -3.97 -0.66 6.40
C ARG A 98 -4.21 0.82 6.08
N ASP A 99 -5.14 1.42 6.81
CA ASP A 99 -5.36 2.87 6.85
C ASP A 99 -4.36 3.51 7.84
N SER A 100 -3.31 4.14 7.32
CA SER A 100 -2.30 4.82 8.15
C SER A 100 -2.83 6.03 8.94
N ILE A 101 -4.05 6.49 8.67
CA ILE A 101 -4.64 7.70 9.28
C ILE A 101 -5.57 7.34 10.44
N GLN A 102 -6.41 6.32 10.29
CA GLN A 102 -7.45 5.98 11.29
C GLN A 102 -7.24 4.64 12.00
N CYS A 103 -6.34 3.76 11.54
CA CYS A 103 -6.35 2.36 11.98
C CYS A 103 -6.28 2.18 13.50
N LEU A 104 -7.41 1.77 14.07
CA LEU A 104 -7.45 1.08 15.35
C LEU A 104 -6.78 -0.30 15.19
N PRO A 105 -5.92 -0.72 16.13
CA PRO A 105 -5.24 -2.01 16.08
C PRO A 105 -6.18 -3.14 16.50
N GLU A 106 -7.27 -3.34 15.77
CA GLU A 106 -8.16 -4.48 16.00
C GLU A 106 -7.88 -5.58 14.99
N CYS A 107 -7.03 -6.52 15.41
CA CYS A 107 -6.75 -7.78 14.72
C CYS A 107 -7.84 -8.85 14.93
N GLY A 108 -9.02 -8.44 15.41
CA GLY A 108 -10.15 -9.32 15.66
C GLY A 108 -10.66 -9.93 14.36
N SER A 109 -10.93 -11.24 14.37
CA SER A 109 -11.58 -11.97 13.27
C SER A 109 -10.74 -12.32 12.03
N THR A 110 -9.44 -12.00 11.99
CA THR A 110 -8.55 -12.56 10.96
C THR A 110 -8.47 -14.08 11.08
N ASN A 111 -8.72 -14.79 9.98
CA ASN A 111 -8.84 -16.24 9.96
C ASN A 111 -7.92 -16.88 8.91
N LYS A 112 -8.16 -18.13 8.52
CA LYS A 112 -7.31 -18.83 7.54
C LYS A 112 -7.52 -18.36 6.10
N THR A 113 -8.68 -17.78 5.79
CA THR A 113 -9.09 -17.45 4.42
C THR A 113 -8.82 -16.00 4.04
N GLY A 114 -8.70 -15.09 5.01
CA GLY A 114 -8.41 -13.69 4.72
C GLY A 114 -8.09 -12.85 5.96
N ALA A 115 -7.63 -11.63 5.69
CA ALA A 115 -7.34 -10.61 6.70
C ALA A 115 -8.57 -9.77 6.98
N SER A 116 -8.82 -9.45 8.25
CA SER A 116 -9.96 -8.65 8.68
C SER A 116 -9.56 -7.19 8.83
N PHE A 117 -10.38 -6.28 8.31
CA PHE A 117 -10.17 -4.83 8.37
C PHE A 117 -11.44 -4.13 8.83
N GLU A 118 -11.29 -3.15 9.71
CA GLU A 118 -12.37 -2.20 10.02
C GLU A 118 -12.38 -1.09 8.97
N THR A 119 -13.52 -0.91 8.31
CA THR A 119 -13.76 0.22 7.39
C THR A 119 -14.83 1.15 7.96
N PRO A 120 -15.02 2.35 7.41
CA PRO A 120 -16.14 3.22 7.81
C PRO A 120 -17.53 2.57 7.69
N CYS A 121 -17.70 1.52 6.88
CA CYS A 121 -18.93 0.73 6.80
C CYS A 121 -18.86 -0.61 7.54
N GLY A 122 -17.95 -0.73 8.49
CA GLY A 122 -17.81 -1.90 9.36
C GLY A 122 -16.75 -2.89 8.91
N ARG A 123 -16.75 -4.05 9.57
CA ARG A 123 -15.73 -5.08 9.41
C ARG A 123 -15.85 -5.80 8.08
N ARG A 124 -14.72 -5.94 7.37
CA ARG A 124 -14.62 -6.73 6.15
C ARG A 124 -13.48 -7.74 6.22
N LEU A 125 -13.78 -8.98 5.82
CA LEU A 125 -12.77 -10.01 5.61
C LEU A 125 -12.34 -9.98 4.14
N ILE A 126 -11.07 -9.71 3.88
CA ILE A 126 -10.50 -9.58 2.54
C ILE A 126 -9.60 -10.77 2.25
N LYS A 127 -9.92 -11.49 1.17
CA LYS A 127 -9.13 -12.63 0.68
C LYS A 127 -8.00 -12.15 -0.23
N PRO A 128 -6.91 -12.93 -0.38
CA PRO A 128 -5.83 -12.63 -1.33
C PRO A 128 -6.34 -12.38 -2.76
N VAL A 129 -7.32 -13.13 -3.23
CA VAL A 129 -7.91 -12.95 -4.58
C VAL A 129 -8.62 -11.60 -4.74
N GLU A 130 -9.42 -11.19 -3.76
CA GLU A 130 -10.14 -9.91 -3.77
C GLU A 130 -9.15 -8.75 -3.66
N TYR A 131 -8.10 -8.92 -2.85
CA TYR A 131 -7.03 -7.94 -2.73
C TYR A 131 -6.29 -7.74 -4.05
N MET A 132 -5.89 -8.82 -4.71
CA MET A 132 -5.18 -8.72 -5.99
C MET A 132 -6.05 -8.18 -7.12
N GLU A 133 -7.37 -8.38 -7.10
CA GLU A 133 -8.30 -7.72 -8.03
C GLU A 133 -8.25 -6.18 -7.86
N MET A 134 -8.24 -5.70 -6.62
CA MET A 134 -8.10 -4.27 -6.32
C MET A 134 -6.72 -3.75 -6.77
N ILE A 135 -5.63 -4.44 -6.43
CA ILE A 135 -4.27 -4.05 -6.83
C ILE A 135 -4.13 -3.98 -8.35
N THR A 136 -4.61 -4.99 -9.07
CA THR A 136 -4.53 -5.06 -10.54
C THR A 136 -5.33 -3.94 -11.19
N SER A 137 -6.50 -3.60 -10.62
CA SER A 137 -7.35 -2.53 -11.13
C SER A 137 -6.75 -1.15 -10.89
N MET A 138 -6.09 -0.95 -9.74
CA MET A 138 -5.52 0.34 -9.33
C MET A 138 -4.12 0.58 -9.89
N LYS A 139 -3.37 -0.46 -10.25
CA LYS A 139 -2.02 -0.41 -10.85
C LYS A 139 -1.01 0.46 -10.06
N PRO A 140 -0.84 0.23 -8.74
CA PRO A 140 0.14 0.98 -7.96
C PRO A 140 1.58 0.61 -8.38
N ASN A 141 2.55 1.46 -8.05
CA ASN A 141 3.96 1.17 -8.31
C ASN A 141 4.54 0.14 -7.35
N LEU A 142 4.06 0.17 -6.11
CA LEU A 142 4.44 -0.71 -5.02
C LEU A 142 3.16 -1.18 -4.33
N TRP A 143 3.17 -2.40 -3.81
CA TRP A 143 2.08 -2.88 -2.97
C TRP A 143 2.64 -3.78 -1.86
N ALA A 144 2.06 -3.67 -0.67
CA ALA A 144 2.31 -4.59 0.42
C ALA A 144 1.31 -5.75 0.34
N THR A 145 1.77 -6.97 0.63
CA THR A 145 0.86 -8.13 0.71
C THR A 145 -0.10 -8.01 1.91
N LEU A 146 -1.20 -8.77 1.88
CA LEU A 146 -2.00 -9.01 3.08
C LEU A 146 -1.14 -9.71 4.14
N ALA A 147 -1.25 -9.26 5.39
CA ALA A 147 -0.58 -9.86 6.53
C ALA A 147 -1.56 -10.18 7.64
N ASP A 148 -1.31 -11.26 8.35
CA ASP A 148 -2.05 -11.60 9.57
C ASP A 148 -1.44 -10.82 10.74
N GLU A 149 -1.84 -9.55 10.89
CA GLU A 149 -1.33 -8.69 11.95
C GLU A 149 -1.77 -9.17 13.34
N VAL A 150 -0.81 -9.25 14.26
CA VAL A 150 -1.02 -9.68 15.65
C VAL A 150 -0.36 -8.68 16.60
N PRO A 151 -0.93 -8.48 17.81
CA PRO A 151 -0.37 -7.54 18.76
C PRO A 151 0.96 -8.08 19.32
N ALA A 152 1.80 -7.18 19.83
CA ALA A 152 3.12 -7.52 20.36
C ALA A 152 3.07 -8.53 21.53
N TRP A 153 1.95 -8.61 22.25
CA TRP A 153 1.73 -9.54 23.37
C TRP A 153 1.11 -10.88 22.94
N ALA A 154 1.00 -11.17 21.64
CA ALA A 154 0.53 -12.47 21.17
C ALA A 154 1.50 -13.59 21.58
N ASN A 155 0.95 -14.73 21.98
CA ASN A 155 1.76 -15.90 22.38
C ASN A 155 2.46 -16.56 21.17
N ASN A 156 3.45 -17.41 21.44
CA ASN A 156 4.26 -18.09 20.42
C ASN A 156 3.41 -18.87 19.40
N LYS A 157 2.33 -19.53 19.86
CA LYS A 157 1.42 -20.27 18.97
C LYS A 157 0.72 -19.33 17.98
N ARG A 158 0.25 -18.17 18.46
CA ARG A 158 -0.44 -17.17 17.63
C ARG A 158 0.51 -16.49 16.65
N ASN A 159 1.73 -16.18 17.08
CA ASN A 159 2.80 -15.62 16.23
C ASN A 159 3.19 -16.58 15.12
N LYS A 160 3.37 -17.87 15.44
CA LYS A 160 3.64 -18.87 14.40
C LYS A 160 2.51 -18.93 13.37
N THR A 161 1.27 -18.95 13.86
CA THR A 161 0.08 -18.99 12.99
C THR A 161 -0.03 -17.78 12.07
N SER A 162 0.32 -16.58 12.55
CA SER A 162 0.29 -15.37 11.72
C SER A 162 1.37 -15.37 10.65
N VAL A 163 2.58 -15.84 10.98
CA VAL A 163 3.66 -16.02 9.99
C VAL A 163 3.23 -17.01 8.91
N ASP A 164 2.75 -18.20 9.31
CA ASP A 164 2.31 -19.25 8.36
C ASP A 164 1.22 -18.75 7.41
N ARG A 165 0.24 -17.98 7.93
CA ARG A 165 -0.83 -17.38 7.12
C ARG A 165 -0.31 -16.28 6.19
N THR A 166 0.55 -15.39 6.70
CA THR A 166 1.11 -14.28 5.92
C THR A 166 1.94 -14.80 4.74
N VAL A 167 2.77 -15.83 4.95
CA VAL A 167 3.53 -16.47 3.88
C VAL A 167 2.60 -17.13 2.86
N LYS A 168 1.59 -17.87 3.32
CA LYS A 168 0.60 -18.49 2.41
C LYS A 168 -0.13 -17.45 1.55
N TRP A 169 -0.56 -16.34 2.15
CA TRP A 169 -1.25 -15.28 1.42
C TRP A 169 -0.32 -14.54 0.47
N LEU A 170 0.95 -14.36 0.83
CA LEU A 170 1.97 -13.84 -0.07
C LEU A 170 2.11 -14.73 -1.32
N ASP A 171 2.21 -16.05 -1.15
CA ASP A 171 2.29 -17.00 -2.27
C ASP A 171 1.05 -16.92 -3.17
N GLU A 172 -0.15 -16.84 -2.57
CA GLU A 172 -1.41 -16.68 -3.31
C GLU A 172 -1.46 -15.36 -4.10
N CYS A 173 -0.94 -14.27 -3.54
CA CYS A 173 -0.85 -12.96 -4.19
C CYS A 173 0.17 -12.96 -5.33
N ILE A 174 1.37 -13.51 -5.11
CA ILE A 174 2.42 -13.60 -6.14
C ILE A 174 1.94 -14.42 -7.34
N ALA A 175 1.26 -15.55 -7.10
CA ALA A 175 0.69 -16.38 -8.17
C ALA A 175 -0.38 -15.67 -9.02
N ARG A 176 -0.86 -14.51 -8.57
CA ARG A 176 -1.87 -13.66 -9.23
C ARG A 176 -1.33 -12.29 -9.60
N SER A 177 -0.04 -12.01 -9.35
CA SER A 177 0.54 -10.73 -9.68
C SER A 177 0.44 -10.51 -11.20
N PRO A 178 -0.01 -9.32 -11.63
CA PRO A 178 0.02 -8.95 -13.05
C PRO A 178 1.45 -8.84 -13.59
#